data_AF-A0A840AC97-F1
#
_entry.id   AF-A0A840AC97-F1
#
_cell.length_a   1.000
_cell.length_b   1.000
_cell.length_c   1.000
_cell.angle_alpha   90.00
_cell.angle_beta   90.00
_cell.angle_gamma   90.00
#
_symmetry.space_group_name_H-M   'P 1'
#
loop_
_entity.id
_entity.type
_entity.pdbx_description
1 polymer ?
#
loop_
_entity_poly.entity_id
_entity_poly.type
_entity_poly.pdbx_seq_one_letter_code
_entity_poly.pdbx_strand_id
1 'polypeptide(L)'
;MKGALLALGLIAAPIAVWACDPEEMERAMTEICQAAAEGAEVAIAAALPRASAEEAATLVAGLATLRRGCTEGDPVVAVRQAPALARIAGRIEARAAQAARHIPNTSPQEEPST
;
A
#
# COMPACT_ATOMS: atom_id res chain seq x y z
N MET A 1 -17.69 53.59 3.86
CA MET A 1 -17.62 52.19 3.37
C MET A 1 -16.32 51.97 2.59
N LYS A 2 -15.17 51.91 3.25
CA LYS A 2 -13.87 51.67 2.62
C LYS A 2 -12.99 50.99 3.65
N GLY A 3 -12.52 49.76 3.37
CA GLY A 3 -11.43 49.16 4.16
C GLY A 3 -11.60 47.72 4.65
N ALA A 4 -12.32 46.83 3.96
CA ALA A 4 -12.44 45.43 4.39
C ALA A 4 -12.25 44.40 3.27
N LEU A 5 -11.38 44.67 2.29
CA LEU A 5 -11.14 43.77 1.15
C LEU A 5 -9.68 43.31 0.96
N LEU A 6 -8.74 43.73 1.82
CA LEU A 6 -7.32 43.38 1.67
C LEU A 6 -6.87 42.18 2.53
N ALA A 7 -7.73 41.61 3.37
CA ALA A 7 -7.34 40.53 4.28
C ALA A 7 -7.51 39.11 3.70
N LEU A 8 -8.25 38.93 2.60
CA LEU A 8 -8.48 37.60 2.02
C LEU A 8 -7.34 37.08 1.11
N GLY A 9 -6.40 37.94 0.71
CA GLY A 9 -5.32 37.56 -0.22
C GLY A 9 -4.16 36.79 0.43
N LEU A 10 -4.02 36.83 1.75
CA LEU A 10 -2.86 36.25 2.45
C LEU A 10 -3.06 34.78 2.86
N ILE A 11 -4.29 34.26 2.80
CA ILE A 11 -4.59 32.87 3.20
C ILE A 11 -4.41 31.90 2.01
N ALA A 12 -4.46 32.39 0.77
CA ALA A 12 -4.27 31.58 -0.44
C ALA A 12 -2.80 31.45 -0.89
N ALA A 13 -1.88 32.23 -0.32
CA ALA A 13 -0.49 32.29 -0.75
C ALA A 13 0.34 31.00 -0.55
N PRO A 14 0.23 30.22 0.55
CA PRO A 14 1.18 29.12 0.77
C PRO A 14 0.93 27.94 -0.17
N ILE A 15 -0.31 27.74 -0.63
CA ILE A 15 -0.69 26.61 -1.51
C ILE A 15 -0.24 26.88 -2.94
N ALA A 16 -0.28 28.14 -3.39
CA ALA A 16 0.16 28.52 -4.73
C ALA A 16 1.68 28.46 -4.88
N VAL A 17 2.46 28.73 -3.82
CA VAL A 17 3.93 28.65 -3.87
C VAL A 17 4.41 27.20 -3.97
N TRP A 18 3.77 26.25 -3.27
CA TRP A 18 4.09 24.82 -3.37
C TRP A 18 3.77 24.21 -4.75
N ALA A 19 2.79 24.74 -5.45
CA ALA A 19 2.42 24.27 -6.80
C ALA A 19 3.31 24.85 -7.92
N CYS A 20 4.19 25.82 -7.61
CA CYS A 20 5.04 26.49 -8.59
C CYS A 20 6.50 26.03 -8.56
N ASP A 21 6.90 25.23 -7.58
CA ASP A 21 8.26 24.68 -7.51
C ASP A 21 8.27 23.22 -7.99
N PRO A 22 8.78 22.95 -9.20
CA PRO A 22 8.85 21.61 -9.74
C PRO A 22 9.79 20.70 -8.92
N GLU A 23 10.81 21.24 -8.26
CA GLU A 23 11.75 20.44 -7.45
C GLU A 23 11.10 20.00 -6.14
N GLU A 24 10.34 20.87 -5.49
CA GLU A 24 9.58 20.51 -4.28
C GLU A 24 8.48 19.51 -4.59
N MET A 25 7.79 19.67 -5.72
CA MET A 25 6.78 18.72 -6.17
C MET A 25 7.39 17.34 -6.45
N GLU A 26 8.53 17.27 -7.14
CA GLU A 26 9.23 16.01 -7.41
C GLU A 26 9.69 15.34 -6.12
N ARG A 27 10.22 16.12 -5.16
CA ARG A 27 10.59 15.61 -3.84
C ARG A 27 9.40 15.04 -3.09
N ALA A 28 8.28 15.76 -3.05
CA ALA A 28 7.06 15.30 -2.40
C ALA A 28 6.52 14.00 -3.05
N MET A 29 6.57 13.89 -4.38
CA MET A 29 6.16 12.68 -5.08
C MET A 29 7.08 11.49 -4.79
N THR A 30 8.38 11.74 -4.68
CA THR A 30 9.36 10.72 -4.28
C THR A 30 9.10 10.23 -2.86
N GLU A 31 8.85 11.14 -1.90
CA GLU A 31 8.52 10.80 -0.52
C GLU A 31 7.23 9.95 -0.44
N ILE A 32 6.19 10.33 -1.17
CA ILE A 32 4.94 9.57 -1.25
C ILE A 32 5.19 8.17 -1.83
N CYS A 33 6.01 8.06 -2.88
CA CYS A 33 6.35 6.77 -3.48
C CYS A 33 7.10 5.88 -2.49
N GLN A 34 8.07 6.43 -1.77
CA GLN A 34 8.83 5.69 -0.75
C GLN A 34 7.93 5.21 0.38
N ALA A 35 7.06 6.06 0.92
CA ALA A 35 6.09 5.68 1.94
C ALA A 35 5.14 4.56 1.45
N ALA A 36 4.70 4.63 0.19
CA ALA A 36 3.89 3.57 -0.41
C ALA A 36 4.67 2.24 -0.56
N ALA A 37 5.96 2.31 -0.90
CA ALA A 37 6.83 1.14 -0.98
C ALA A 37 7.05 0.48 0.39
N GLU A 38 7.26 1.27 1.44
CA GLU A 38 7.36 0.78 2.83
C GLU A 38 6.05 0.13 3.29
N GLY A 39 4.91 0.76 3.00
CA GLY A 39 3.59 0.17 3.29
C GLY A 39 3.37 -1.16 2.56
N ALA A 40 3.79 -1.24 1.29
CA ALA A 40 3.74 -2.48 0.52
C ALA A 40 4.67 -3.56 1.09
N GLU A 41 5.87 -3.19 1.55
CA GLU A 41 6.82 -4.11 2.18
C GLU A 41 6.23 -4.76 3.44
N VAL A 42 5.59 -3.97 4.31
CA VAL A 42 4.92 -4.49 5.51
C VAL A 42 3.79 -5.45 5.14
N ALA A 43 2.93 -5.08 4.19
CA ALA A 43 1.82 -5.93 3.77
C ALA A 43 2.30 -7.24 3.12
N ILE A 44 3.36 -7.17 2.30
CA ILE A 44 3.96 -8.34 1.66
C ILE A 44 4.60 -9.25 2.70
N ALA A 45 5.35 -8.71 3.67
CA ALA A 45 5.96 -9.48 4.74
C ALA A 45 4.93 -10.25 5.56
N ALA A 46 3.76 -9.67 5.83
CA ALA A 46 2.65 -10.34 6.51
C ALA A 46 2.01 -11.47 5.68
N ALA A 47 1.96 -11.31 4.35
CA ALA A 47 1.37 -12.29 3.43
C ALA A 47 2.31 -13.46 3.08
N LEU A 48 3.63 -13.22 3.01
CA LEU A 48 4.63 -14.19 2.54
C LEU A 48 4.54 -15.59 3.19
N PRO A 49 4.33 -15.73 4.53
CA PRO A 49 4.22 -17.05 5.16
C PRO A 49 3.06 -17.93 4.66
N ARG A 50 2.08 -17.34 3.96
CA ARG A 50 0.86 -17.99 3.45
C ARG A 50 0.79 -18.00 1.91
N ALA A 51 1.79 -17.41 1.26
CA ALA A 51 1.85 -17.31 -0.19
C ALA A 51 2.31 -18.64 -0.79
N SER A 52 1.79 -18.97 -1.99
CA SER A 52 2.41 -20.00 -2.82
C SER A 52 3.79 -19.52 -3.31
N ALA A 53 4.62 -20.42 -3.84
CA ALA A 53 5.92 -20.04 -4.39
C ALA A 53 5.81 -19.01 -5.53
N GLU A 54 4.80 -19.16 -6.40
CA GLU A 54 4.54 -18.23 -7.51
C GLU A 54 4.06 -16.86 -7.01
N GLU A 55 3.19 -16.84 -6.01
CA GLU A 55 2.72 -15.61 -5.38
C GLU A 55 3.86 -14.89 -4.67
N ALA A 56 4.70 -15.61 -3.94
CA ALA A 56 5.88 -15.06 -3.28
C ALA A 56 6.85 -14.44 -4.30
N ALA A 57 7.14 -15.15 -5.39
CA ALA A 57 7.98 -14.63 -6.47
C ALA A 57 7.38 -13.35 -7.09
N THR A 58 6.07 -13.33 -7.33
CA THR A 58 5.36 -12.16 -7.87
C THR A 58 5.43 -10.97 -6.93
N LEU A 59 5.18 -11.17 -5.63
CA LEU A 59 5.23 -10.12 -4.63
C LEU A 59 6.64 -9.55 -4.47
N VAL A 60 7.67 -10.41 -4.40
CA VAL A 60 9.07 -9.98 -4.27
C VAL A 60 9.54 -9.23 -5.50
N ALA A 61 9.27 -9.74 -6.71
CA ALA A 61 9.64 -9.07 -7.96
C ALA A 61 8.91 -7.72 -8.11
N GLY A 62 7.63 -7.68 -7.76
CA GLY A 62 6.83 -6.46 -7.76
C GLY A 62 7.34 -5.41 -6.78
N LEU A 63 7.68 -5.81 -5.54
CA LEU A 63 8.26 -4.91 -4.54
C LEU A 63 9.62 -4.36 -4.99
N ALA A 64 10.47 -5.20 -5.57
CA ALA A 64 11.76 -4.76 -6.13
C ALA A 64 11.57 -3.74 -7.26
N THR A 65 10.58 -3.97 -8.13
CA THR A 65 10.23 -3.04 -9.22
C THR A 65 9.71 -1.72 -8.69
N LEU A 66 8.83 -1.74 -7.69
CA LEU A 66 8.31 -0.54 -7.03
C LEU A 66 9.44 0.28 -6.40
N ARG A 67 10.32 -0.35 -5.60
CA ARG A 67 11.46 0.32 -4.96
C ARG A 67 12.39 0.98 -5.98
N ARG A 68 12.71 0.25 -7.06
CA ARG A 68 13.54 0.79 -8.14
C ARG A 68 12.86 1.95 -8.84
N GLY A 69 11.56 1.84 -9.11
CA GLY A 69 10.78 2.91 -9.72
C GLY A 69 10.74 4.18 -8.86
N CYS A 70 10.65 4.06 -7.54
CA CYS A 70 10.66 5.21 -6.63
C CYS A 70 12.05 5.86 -6.45
N THR A 71 13.15 5.17 -6.78
CA THR A 71 14.52 5.63 -6.52
C THR A 71 15.27 6.03 -7.79
N GLU A 72 15.04 5.31 -8.89
CA GLU A 72 15.76 5.45 -10.15
C GLU A 72 14.85 5.87 -11.31
N GLY A 73 13.52 5.82 -11.13
CA GLY A 73 12.52 6.04 -12.18
C GLY A 73 11.53 7.16 -11.86
N ASP A 74 10.40 7.15 -12.55
CA ASP A 74 9.29 8.09 -12.32
C ASP A 74 8.47 7.63 -11.09
N PRO A 75 8.47 8.39 -9.97
CA PRO A 75 7.77 8.01 -8.75
C PRO A 75 6.24 7.96 -8.95
N VAL A 76 5.68 8.77 -9.85
CA VAL A 76 4.24 8.79 -10.17
C VAL A 76 3.82 7.52 -10.90
N VAL A 77 4.67 6.99 -11.77
CA VAL A 77 4.42 5.72 -12.46
C VAL A 77 4.62 4.55 -11.51
N ALA A 78 5.67 4.58 -10.69
CA ALA A 78 6.01 3.51 -9.76
C ALA A 78 4.92 3.33 -8.69
N VAL A 79 4.45 4.40 -8.05
CA VAL A 79 3.47 4.33 -6.96
C VAL A 79 2.14 3.68 -7.37
N ARG A 80 1.79 3.72 -8.66
CA ARG A 80 0.58 3.06 -9.19
C ARG A 80 0.61 1.55 -9.06
N GLN A 81 1.78 0.94 -8.87
CA GLN A 81 1.93 -0.50 -8.65
C GLN A 81 1.57 -0.92 -7.22
N ALA A 82 1.72 -0.03 -6.23
CA ALA A 82 1.53 -0.36 -4.82
C ALA A 82 0.12 -0.93 -4.50
N PRO A 83 -1.00 -0.37 -5.03
CA PRO A 83 -2.32 -0.94 -4.82
C PRO A 83 -2.50 -2.34 -5.42
N ALA A 84 -1.81 -2.66 -6.53
CA ALA A 84 -1.88 -3.98 -7.14
C ALA A 84 -1.20 -5.03 -6.23
N LEU A 85 -0.03 -4.70 -5.68
CA LEU A 85 0.68 -5.54 -4.72
C LEU A 85 -0.12 -5.73 -3.43
N ALA A 86 -0.70 -4.66 -2.90
CA ALA A 86 -1.55 -4.72 -1.71
C ALA A 86 -2.77 -5.63 -1.91
N ARG A 87 -3.40 -5.61 -3.10
CA ARG A 87 -4.50 -6.52 -3.42
C ARG A 87 -4.07 -7.98 -3.46
N ILE A 88 -2.87 -8.28 -4.00
CA ILE A 88 -2.34 -9.65 -4.00
C ILE A 88 -2.10 -10.11 -2.56
N ALA A 89 -1.39 -9.32 -1.76
CA ALA A 89 -1.14 -9.60 -0.35
C ALA A 89 -2.44 -9.82 0.44
N GLY A 90 -3.43 -8.93 0.27
CA GLY A 90 -4.74 -9.05 0.93
C GLY A 90 -5.52 -10.30 0.53
N ARG A 91 -5.45 -10.74 -0.74
CA ARG A 91 -6.08 -12.00 -1.17
C ARG A 91 -5.42 -13.22 -0.51
N ILE A 92 -4.10 -13.22 -0.38
CA ILE A 92 -3.35 -14.30 0.29
C ILE A 92 -3.76 -14.40 1.76
N GLU A 93 -3.80 -13.27 2.47
CA GLU A 93 -4.25 -13.24 3.87
C GLU A 93 -5.71 -13.68 4.02
N ALA A 94 -6.60 -13.20 3.14
CA ALA A 94 -8.01 -13.58 3.16
C ALA A 94 -8.21 -15.09 2.97
N ARG A 95 -7.46 -15.70 2.04
CA ARG A 95 -7.48 -17.15 1.81
C ARG A 95 -7.01 -17.92 3.04
N ALA A 96 -5.92 -17.48 3.68
CA ALA A 96 -5.42 -18.12 4.89
C ALA A 96 -6.42 -18.01 6.05
N ALA A 97 -7.06 -16.86 6.22
CA ALA A 97 -8.10 -16.66 7.23
C ALA A 97 -9.33 -17.54 6.97
N GLN A 98 -9.70 -17.76 5.71
CA GLN A 98 -10.78 -18.69 5.35
C GLN A 98 -10.42 -20.14 5.69
N ALA A 99 -9.20 -20.58 5.39
CA ALA A 99 -8.74 -21.93 5.72
C ALA A 99 -8.75 -22.18 7.25
N ALA A 100 -8.31 -21.20 8.04
CA ALA A 100 -8.32 -21.29 9.50
C ALA A 100 -9.74 -21.39 10.09
N ARG A 101 -10.75 -20.79 9.45
CA ARG A 101 -12.15 -20.88 9.88
C ARG A 101 -12.82 -22.21 9.50
N HIS A 102 -12.26 -22.94 8.55
CA HIS A 102 -12.85 -24.17 8.02
C HIS A 102 -12.26 -25.44 8.62
N ILE A 103 -11.64 -25.37 9.81
CA ILE A 103 -11.19 -26.57 10.54
C ILE A 103 -12.44 -27.40 10.86
N PRO A 104 -12.62 -28.60 10.25
CA PRO A 104 -13.79 -29.42 10.51
C PRO A 104 -13.77 -29.85 11.96
N ASN A 105 -14.93 -29.77 12.62
CA ASN A 105 -15.09 -30.25 13.99
C ASN A 105 -14.91 -31.77 14.00
N THR A 106 -13.70 -32.23 14.31
CA THR A 106 -13.36 -33.64 14.51
C THR A 106 -13.61 -34.06 15.95
N SER A 107 -14.72 -33.64 16.57
CA SER A 107 -15.17 -34.24 17.82
C SER A 107 -15.39 -35.73 17.59
N PRO A 108 -14.76 -36.63 18.38
CA PRO A 108 -15.13 -38.03 18.41
C PRO A 108 -16.64 -38.09 18.73
N GLN A 109 -17.42 -38.68 17.83
CA GLN A 109 -18.79 -39.05 18.17
C GLN A 109 -18.65 -40.19 19.17
N GLU A 110 -18.92 -39.92 20.45
CA GLU A 110 -19.08 -40.98 21.46
C GLU A 110 -20.22 -41.88 20.96
N GLU A 111 -19.87 -43.08 20.47
CA GLU A 111 -20.84 -44.08 20.06
C GLU A 111 -21.68 -44.46 21.30
N PRO A 112 -23.02 -44.40 21.21
CA PRO A 112 -23.87 -44.82 22.32
C PRO A 112 -23.69 -46.33 22.52
N SER A 113 -22.99 -46.70 23.59
CA SER A 113 -22.86 -48.08 24.04
C SER A 113 -24.25 -48.60 24.41
N THR A 114 -24.69 -49.62 23.66
CA THR A 114 -25.92 -50.39 23.89
C THR A 114 -25.90 -51.16 25.20
#